data_AF-A0A3A9F0Y0-F1
#
_entry.id   AF-A0A3A9F0Y0-F1
#
_cell.length_a   1.000
_cell.length_b   1.000
_cell.length_c   1.000
_cell.angle_alpha   90.00
_cell.angle_beta   90.00
_cell.angle_gamma   90.00
#
_symmetry.space_group_name_H-M   'P 1'
#
loop_
_entity.id
_entity.type
_entity.pdbx_description
1 polymer ?
#
loop_
_entity_poly.entity_id
_entity_poly.type
_entity_poly.pdbx_seq_one_letter_code
_entity_poly.pdbx_strand_id
1 'polypeptide(L)' 'MAQKMGYKYSVVLGHEKYYSKSGYAPASQYGIKAPFEVEDESFMAICLNGTVGKLNGVMEYDEAFGL' A
#
# COMPACT_ATOMS: atom_id res chain seq x y z
N MET A 1 8.45 -10.66 -9.54
CA MET A 1 9.25 -11.30 -8.48
C MET A 1 8.49 -11.34 -7.16
N ALA A 2 7.95 -10.23 -6.64
CA ALA A 2 7.14 -10.23 -5.39
C ALA A 2 5.90 -11.16 -5.40
N GLN A 3 5.14 -11.18 -6.51
CA GLN A 3 4.00 -12.08 -6.66
C GLN A 3 4.39 -13.58 -6.55
N LYS A 4 5.55 -13.97 -7.10
CA LYS A 4 6.06 -15.35 -7.04
C LYS A 4 6.56 -15.74 -5.63
N MET A 5 6.84 -14.76 -4.78
CA MET A 5 7.27 -14.96 -3.39
C MET A 5 6.08 -14.99 -2.41
N GLY A 6 4.84 -14.88 -2.90
CA GLY A 6 3.62 -14.97 -2.08
C GLY A 6 3.12 -13.64 -1.51
N TYR A 7 3.77 -12.51 -1.83
CA TYR A 7 3.29 -11.19 -1.41
C TYR A 7 1.99 -10.82 -2.13
N LYS A 8 1.01 -10.35 -1.35
CA LYS A 8 -0.34 -10.03 -1.84
C LYS A 8 -0.48 -8.58 -2.29
N TYR A 9 0.13 -7.66 -1.54
CA TYR A 9 0.05 -6.22 -1.80
C TYR A 9 1.45 -5.60 -1.79
N SER A 10 1.60 -4.51 -2.53
CA SER A 10 2.74 -3.60 -2.42
C SER A 10 2.19 -2.23 -2.06
N VAL A 11 2.71 -1.62 -0.99
CA VAL A 11 2.29 -0.31 -0.50
C VAL A 11 3.46 0.65 -0.62
N VAL A 12 3.19 1.86 -1.10
CA VAL A 12 4.18 2.92 -1.29
C VAL A 12 3.65 4.21 -0.69
N LEU A 13 4.57 4.98 -0.12
CA LEU A 13 4.32 6.32 0.35
C LEU A 13 5.05 7.31 -0.56
N GLY A 14 4.32 8.26 -1.14
CA GLY A 14 4.89 9.27 -2.02
C GLY A 14 3.84 9.97 -2.86
N HIS A 15 4.25 10.98 -3.63
CA HIS A 15 3.31 11.79 -4.40
C HIS A 15 2.54 10.98 -5.46
N GLU A 16 1.21 11.15 -5.48
CA GLU A 16 0.30 10.51 -6.45
C GLU A 16 0.80 10.59 -7.91
N LYS A 17 1.39 11.73 -8.29
CA LYS A 17 1.76 12.04 -9.68
C LYS A 17 2.92 11.19 -10.18
N TYR A 18 3.68 10.61 -9.26
CA TYR A 18 4.79 9.71 -9.59
C TYR A 18 4.31 8.26 -9.74
N TYR A 19 3.34 7.83 -8.93
CA TYR A 19 2.93 6.41 -8.83
C TYR A 19 1.60 6.05 -9.50
N SER A 20 0.78 7.02 -9.90
CA SER A 20 -0.52 6.76 -10.57
C SER A 20 -0.39 6.01 -11.90
N LYS A 21 0.79 6.02 -12.54
CA LYS A 21 1.03 5.39 -13.84
C LYS A 21 1.15 3.87 -13.80
N SER A 22 1.25 3.24 -12.63
CA SER A 22 1.58 1.81 -12.52
C SER A 22 0.46 0.92 -11.96
N GLY A 23 -0.79 1.42 -11.90
CA GLY A 23 -1.93 0.66 -11.35
C GLY A 23 -2.01 0.69 -9.82
N TYR A 24 -1.31 1.63 -9.20
CA TYR A 24 -1.48 1.95 -7.79
C TYR A 24 -2.77 2.76 -7.59
N ALA A 25 -3.50 2.42 -6.54
CA ALA A 25 -4.67 3.13 -6.07
C ALA A 25 -4.50 3.49 -4.59
N PRO A 26 -5.26 4.45 -4.03
CA PRO A 26 -5.22 4.75 -2.62
C PRO A 26 -5.38 3.49 -1.76
N ALA A 27 -4.52 3.31 -0.76
CA ALA A 27 -4.47 2.09 0.04
C ALA A 27 -5.76 1.88 0.86
N SER A 28 -6.49 2.98 1.15
CA SER A 28 -7.83 2.98 1.73
C SER A 28 -8.83 2.12 0.96
N GLN A 29 -8.69 1.98 -0.37
CA GLN A 29 -9.57 1.14 -1.19
C GLN A 29 -9.47 -0.34 -0.82
N TYR A 30 -8.30 -0.75 -0.33
CA TYR A 30 -8.03 -2.10 0.17
C TYR A 30 -8.23 -2.21 1.70
N GLY A 31 -8.68 -1.15 2.35
CA GLY A 31 -8.84 -1.06 3.80
C GLY A 31 -7.51 -0.99 4.55
N ILE A 32 -6.42 -0.59 3.89
CA ILE A 32 -5.11 -0.44 4.52
C ILE A 32 -4.98 1.01 4.98
N LYS A 33 -4.67 1.21 6.26
CA LYS A 33 -4.46 2.53 6.87
C LYS A 33 -2.99 2.72 7.20
N ALA A 34 -2.48 3.94 7.02
CA ALA A 34 -1.17 4.30 7.54
C ALA A 34 -1.20 4.38 9.08
N PRO A 35 -0.09 4.10 9.76
CA PRO A 35 0.02 4.26 11.22
C PRO A 35 0.19 5.72 11.66
N PHE A 36 0.36 6.65 10.71
CA PHE A 36 0.51 8.09 10.94
C PHE A 36 -0.41 8.88 10.02
N GLU A 37 -0.55 10.18 10.31
CA GLU A 37 -1.39 11.09 9.53
C GLU A 37 -0.74 11.36 8.16
N VAL A 38 -1.43 10.94 7.10
CA VAL A 38 -1.01 11.12 5.71
C VAL A 38 -2.25 11.24 4.83
N GLU A 39 -2.13 12.05 3.78
CA GLU A 39 -3.15 12.14 2.75
C GLU A 39 -3.32 10.80 2.02
N ASP A 40 -4.57 10.44 1.72
CA ASP A 40 -4.88 9.15 1.08
C ASP A 40 -4.22 9.02 -0.31
N GLU A 41 -4.08 10.14 -1.02
CA GLU A 41 -3.40 10.25 -2.31
C GLU A 41 -1.88 10.04 -2.22
N SER A 42 -1.31 10.19 -1.03
CA SER A 42 0.12 9.96 -0.78
C SER A 42 0.41 8.54 -0.28
N PHE A 43 -0.62 7.76 0.06
CA PHE A 43 -0.49 6.40 0.58
C PHE A 43 -1.19 5.40 -0.35
N MET A 44 -0.40 4.81 -1.23
CA MET A 44 -0.89 4.08 -2.39
C MET A 44 -0.56 2.60 -2.28
N ALA A 45 -1.42 1.73 -2.79
CA ALA A 45 -1.22 0.30 -2.82
C ALA A 45 -1.59 -0.32 -4.17
N ILE A 46 -1.00 -1.47 -4.47
CA ILE A 46 -1.36 -2.32 -5.61
C ILE A 46 -1.52 -3.76 -5.15
N CYS A 47 -2.57 -4.42 -5.63
CA CYS A 47 -2.79 -5.85 -5.43
C CYS A 47 -1.97 -6.64 -6.47
N LEU A 48 -1.01 -7.43 -6.01
CA LEU A 48 -0.07 -8.14 -6.87
C LEU A 48 -0.62 -9.47 -7.39
N ASN A 49 -1.55 -10.09 -6.68
CA ASN A 49 -2.06 -11.44 -6.99
C ASN A 49 -3.48 -11.45 -7.57
N GLY A 50 -4.04 -10.27 -7.90
CA GLY A 50 -5.38 -10.12 -8.48
C GLY A 50 -6.53 -10.53 -7.55
N THR A 51 -6.24 -11.03 -6.34
CA THR A 51 -7.27 -11.41 -5.37
C THR A 51 -7.52 -10.21 -4.48
N VAL A 52 -8.53 -9.42 -4.83
CA VAL A 52 -8.87 -8.19 -4.09
C VAL A 52 -9.65 -8.57 -2.85
N GLY A 53 -8.94 -8.74 -1.73
CA GLY A 53 -9.53 -8.74 -0.38
C GLY A 53 -9.37 -7.38 0.28
N LYS A 54 -10.28 -7.02 1.18
CA LYS A 54 -10.02 -5.91 2.11
C LYS A 54 -9.24 -6.46 3.30
N LEU A 55 -8.08 -5.88 3.60
CA LEU A 55 -7.30 -6.25 4.80
C LEU A 55 -7.89 -5.61 6.06
N ASN A 56 -8.45 -4.40 5.93
CA ASN A 56 -9.07 -3.64 7.04
C ASN A 56 -8.16 -3.55 8.27
N GLY A 57 -6.96 -3.02 8.10
CA GLY A 57 -5.94 -2.94 9.15
C GLY A 57 -5.04 -1.72 9.02
N VAL A 58 -4.22 -1.51 10.05
CA VAL A 58 -3.18 -0.48 10.07
C VAL A 58 -1.86 -1.13 9.69
N MET A 59 -1.10 -0.48 8.80
CA MET A 59 0.22 -0.95 8.39
C MET A 59 1.22 -0.71 9.52
N GLU A 60 1.98 -1.74 9.85
CA GLU A 60 3.11 -1.66 10.78
C GLU A 60 4.40 -1.67 9.96
N TYR A 61 5.28 -0.71 10.21
CA TYR A 61 6.59 -0.66 9.61
C TYR A 61 7.61 -1.35 10.50
N ASP A 62 8.66 -1.90 9.90
CA ASP A 62 9.78 -2.44 10.66
C ASP A 62 10.42 -1.33 11.52
N GLU A 63 10.93 -1.69 12.70
CA GLU A 63 11.58 -0.75 13.63
C GLU A 63 12.72 0.03 12.98
N ALA A 64 13.36 -0.52 11.94
CA ALA A 64 14.38 0.17 11.15
C ALA A 64 13.91 1.49 10.51
N PHE A 65 12.59 1.68 10.35
CA PHE A 65 12.01 2.93 9.85
C PHE A 65 11.73 3.97 10.94
N GLY A 66 11.91 3.63 12.22
CA GLY A 66 11.82 4.56 13.35
C GLY A 66 10.41 5.15 13.58
N LEU A 67 9.37 4.41 13.19
CA LEU A 67 7.95 4.78 13.34
C LEU A 67 7.33 4.17 14.61
#